data_AF-A0A3C2DAW5-F1
#
_entry.id   AF-A0A3C2DAW5-F1
#
_cell.length_a   1.000
_cell.length_b   1.000
_cell.length_c   1.000
_cell.angle_alpha   90.00
_cell.angle_beta   90.00
_cell.angle_gamma   90.00
#
_symmetry.space_group_name_H-M   'P 1'
#
loop_
_entity.id
_entity.type
_entity.pdbx_description
1 polymer ?
#
loop_
_entity_poly.entity_id
_entity_poly.type
_entity_poly.pdbx_seq_one_letter_code
_entity_poly.pdbx_strand_id
1 'polypeptide(L)' 'MANLTLAVDDDLLRRARIRAAEEGTSVNALVRELLTSFSAADRVAAARRRLVALSVSSAAGSGGRLLYQESSG' A
#
# COMPACT_ATOMS: atom_id res chain seq x y z
N MET A 1 4.78 -20.18 6.22
CA MET A 1 3.77 -20.00 5.14
C MET A 1 2.39 -20.17 5.75
N ALA A 2 1.40 -19.38 5.35
CA ALA A 2 0.02 -19.52 5.80
C ALA A 2 -0.86 -20.08 4.68
N ASN A 3 -1.83 -20.93 5.02
CA ASN A 3 -2.77 -21.50 4.07
C ASN A 3 -4.11 -20.78 4.16
N LEU A 4 -4.72 -20.49 3.00
CA LEU A 4 -6.04 -19.89 2.89
C LEU A 4 -6.95 -20.85 2.13
N THR A 5 -8.09 -21.20 2.72
CA THR A 5 -9.14 -21.99 2.08
C THR A 5 -10.30 -21.07 1.75
N LEU A 6 -10.76 -21.10 0.51
CA LEU A 6 -11.89 -20.30 0.02
C LEU A 6 -12.94 -21.24 -0.56
N ALA A 7 -14.19 -21.05 -0.17
CA ALA A 7 -15.32 -21.67 -0.85
C ALA A 7 -15.71 -20.78 -2.03
N VAL A 8 -15.69 -21.34 -3.23
CA VAL A 8 -16.10 -20.67 -4.47
C VAL A 8 -16.94 -21.64 -5.29
N ASP A 9 -17.74 -21.09 -6.19
CA ASP A 9 -18.50 -21.89 -7.14
C ASP A 9 -17.57 -22.75 -8.01
N ASP A 10 -17.96 -24.01 -8.24
CA ASP A 10 -17.15 -24.99 -8.96
C ASP A 10 -16.97 -24.64 -10.45
N ASP A 11 -17.98 -24.03 -11.08
CA ASP A 11 -17.89 -23.58 -12.47
C ASP A 11 -16.90 -22.41 -12.61
N LEU A 12 -16.97 -21.47 -11.67
CA LEU A 12 -16.01 -20.38 -11.58
C LEU A 12 -14.58 -20.91 -11.41
N LEU A 13 -14.36 -21.85 -10.48
CA LEU A 13 -13.04 -22.43 -10.24
C LEU A 13 -12.53 -23.19 -11.47
N ARG A 14 -13.40 -23.92 -12.17
CA ARG A 14 -13.06 -24.64 -13.41
C ARG A 14 -12.58 -23.66 -14.49
N ARG A 15 -13.35 -22.59 -14.75
CA ARG A 15 -12.99 -21.58 -15.75
C ARG A 15 -11.69 -20.87 -15.40
N ALA A 16 -11.49 -20.51 -14.13
CA ALA A 16 -10.25 -19.88 -13.66
C ALA A 16 -9.03 -20.78 -13.88
N ARG A 17 -9.17 -22.10 -13.65
CA ARG A 17 -8.09 -23.07 -13.90
C ARG A 17 -7.73 -23.19 -15.37
N ILE A 18 -8.72 -23.27 -16.25
CA ILE A 18 -8.50 -23.32 -17.71
C ILE A 18 -7.72 -22.09 -18.15
N ARG A 19 -8.21 -20.90 -17.76
CA ARG A 19 -7.58 -19.63 -18.13
C ARG A 19 -6.15 -19.52 -17.60
N ALA A 20 -5.92 -19.91 -16.34
CA ALA A 20 -4.59 -19.89 -15.75
C ALA A 20 -3.63 -20.84 -16.49
N ALA A 21 -4.09 -22.03 -16.88
CA ALA A 21 -3.28 -22.98 -17.64
C ALA A 21 -2.92 -22.45 -19.03
N GLU A 22 -3.86 -21.78 -19.72
CA GLU A 22 -3.61 -21.12 -21.01
C GLU A 22 -2.51 -20.04 -20.91
N GLU A 23 -2.41 -19.36 -19.77
CA GLU A 23 -1.36 -18.37 -19.49
C GLU A 23 -0.08 -18.96 -18.88
N GLY A 24 0.00 -20.28 -18.72
CA GLY A 24 1.15 -20.94 -18.09
C GLY A 24 1.31 -20.61 -16.60
N THR A 25 0.22 -20.24 -15.92
CA THR A 25 0.18 -19.91 -14.49
C THR A 25 -0.78 -20.83 -13.73
N SER A 26 -1.03 -20.54 -12.45
CA SER A 26 -2.00 -21.24 -11.62
C SER A 26 -2.92 -20.28 -10.89
N VAL A 27 -4.12 -20.75 -10.53
CA VAL A 27 -5.07 -19.96 -9.73
C VAL A 27 -4.45 -19.50 -8.41
N ASN A 28 -3.63 -20.34 -7.77
CA ASN A 28 -2.94 -19.95 -6.52
C ASN A 28 -1.90 -18.83 -6.73
N ALA A 29 -1.21 -18.83 -7.87
CA ALA A 29 -0.29 -17.74 -8.21
C ALA A 29 -1.04 -16.42 -8.43
N LEU A 30 -2.15 -16.48 -9.18
CA LEU A 30 -3.01 -15.32 -9.42
C LEU A 30 -3.61 -14.76 -8.12
N VAL A 31 -4.11 -15.61 -7.23
CA VAL A 31 -4.64 -15.18 -5.92
C VAL A 31 -3.54 -14.58 -5.05
N ARG A 32 -2.33 -15.15 -5.07
CA ARG A 32 -1.18 -14.58 -4.35
C ARG A 32 -0.83 -13.18 -4.86
N GLU A 33 -0.79 -13.01 -6.18
CA GLU A 33 -0.50 -11.73 -6.82
C GLU A 33 -1.59 -10.69 -6.49
N LEU A 34 -2.86 -11.08 -6.59
CA LEU A 34 -4.00 -10.25 -6.23
C LEU A 34 -3.91 -9.78 -4.77
N LEU A 35 -3.67 -10.69 -3.83
CA LEU A 35 -3.54 -10.36 -2.41
C LEU A 35 -2.32 -9.47 -2.14
N THR A 36 -1.23 -9.67 -2.88
CA THR A 36 -0.02 -8.83 -2.78
C THR A 36 -0.32 -7.41 -3.24
N SER A 37 -0.96 -7.26 -4.40
CA SER A 37 -1.37 -5.96 -4.94
C SER A 37 -2.37 -5.24 -4.04
N PHE A 38 -3.40 -5.97 -3.58
CA PHE A 38 -4.41 -5.47 -2.66
C PHE A 38 -3.77 -4.92 -1.37
N SER A 39 -2.86 -5.69 -0.77
CA SER A 39 -2.15 -5.26 0.44
C SER A 39 -1.20 -4.09 0.18
N ALA A 40 -0.62 -3.99 -1.01
CA ALA A 40 0.30 -2.90 -1.36
C ALA A 40 -0.43 -1.55 -1.47
N ALA A 41 -1.64 -1.52 -2.03
CA ALA A 41 -2.47 -0.32 -2.06
C ALA A 41 -2.79 0.20 -0.65
N ASP A 42 -3.14 -0.71 0.27
CA ASP A 42 -3.31 -0.39 1.69
C ASP A 42 -2.03 0.13 2.34
N ARG A 43 -0.87 -0.46 2.01
CA ARG A 43 0.42 0.03 2.54
C ARG A 43 0.76 1.44 2.06
N VAL A 44 0.54 1.77 0.79
CA VAL A 44 0.80 3.12 0.26
C VAL A 44 -0.14 4.13 0.89
N ALA A 45 -1.44 3.79 0.99
CA ALA A 45 -2.42 4.65 1.66
C ALA A 45 -2.08 4.85 3.15
N ALA A 46 -1.68 3.78 3.85
CA ALA A 46 -1.24 3.85 5.24
C ALA A 46 0.06 4.65 5.41
N ALA A 47 1.03 4.49 4.52
CA ALA A 47 2.29 5.25 4.54
C ALA A 47 2.04 6.75 4.31
N ARG A 48 1.17 7.12 3.35
CA ARG A 48 0.77 8.51 3.11
C ARG A 48 0.09 9.12 4.34
N ARG A 49 -0.85 8.39 4.96
CA ARG A 49 -1.50 8.84 6.21
C ARG A 49 -0.50 9.05 7.34
N ARG A 50 0.46 8.14 7.51
CA ARG A 50 1.54 8.27 8.50
C ARG A 50 2.43 9.47 8.22
N LEU A 51 2.80 9.72 6.96
CA LEU A 51 3.59 10.88 6.57
C LEU A 51 2.86 12.18 6.91
N VAL A 52 1.58 12.31 6.54
CA VAL A 52 0.76 13.48 6.90
C VAL A 52 0.66 13.64 8.42
N ALA A 53 0.40 12.56 9.15
CA ALA A 53 0.34 12.60 10.61
C ALA A 53 1.66 13.06 11.24
N LEU A 54 2.80 12.57 10.73
CA LEU A 54 4.13 13.00 11.18
C LEU A 54 4.40 14.47 10.84
N SER A 55 3.97 14.96 9.67
CA SER A 55 4.10 16.37 9.29
C SER A 55 3.26 17.28 10.17
N VAL A 56 2.05 16.86 10.54
CA VAL A 56 1.16 17.61 11.44
C VAL A 56 1.69 17.60 12.88
N SER A 57 2.26 16.49 13.34
CA SER A 57 2.80 16.37 14.71
C SER A 57 4.19 16.96 14.88
N SER A 58 4.95 17.14 13.79
CA SER A 58 6.27 17.76 13.84
C SER A 58 6.10 19.26 13.93
N ALA A 59 6.30 19.83 15.12
CA ALA A 59 6.35 21.27 15.37
C ALA A 59 7.60 21.94 14.77
N ALA A 60 7.99 21.57 13.55
CA ALA A 60 8.88 22.36 12.71
C ALA A 60 8.03 23.38 11.94
N GLY A 61 7.37 24.27 12.67
CA GLY A 61 6.96 25.54 12.09
C GLY A 61 8.25 26.24 11.67
N SER A 62 8.35 26.58 10.38
CA SER A 62 9.33 27.55 9.90
C SER A 62 8.98 28.92 10.52
N GLY A 63 9.24 29.06 11.82
CA GLY A 63 9.05 30.26 12.59
C GLY A 63 10.04 31.29 12.09
N GLY A 64 9.50 32.41 11.61
CA GLY A 64 10.24 33.53 11.03
C GLY A 64 11.38 33.96 11.94
N ARG A 65 12.59 33.84 11.43
CA ARG A 65 13.75 34.51 12.02
C ARG A 65 13.84 35.89 11.38
N LEU A 66 13.06 36.84 11.91
CA LEU A 66 13.31 38.26 11.74
C LEU A 66 14.58 38.59 12.53
N LEU A 67 15.73 38.65 11.85
CA LEU A 67 16.92 39.30 12.42
C LEU A 67 16.80 40.79 12.16
N TYR A 68 16.09 41.48 13.04
CA TYR A 68 16.37 42.87 13.32
C TYR A 68 17.42 42.86 14.45
N GLN A 69 18.66 43.18 14.13
CA GLN A 69 19.63 43.55 15.15
C GLN A 69 20.32 44.83 14.73
N GLU A 70 19.91 45.89 15.41
CA GLU A 70 20.60 47.16 15.51
C GLU A 70 22.06 46.97 15.93
N SER A 71 22.96 47.72 15.30
CA SER A 71 24.24 48.16 15.85
C SER A 71 24.60 49.41 15.04
N SER A 72 24.23 50.61 15.50
CA SER A 72 25.06 51.46 16.37
C SER A 72 26.50 51.59 15.88
N GLY A 73 26.82 52.80 15.42
CA GLY A 73 28.13 53.24 14.94
C GLY A 73 28.00 54.53 14.16
#